data_AF-A0A5B2VAN4-F1
#
_entry.id   AF-A0A5B2VAN4-F1
#
_cell.length_a   1.000
_cell.length_b   1.000
_cell.length_c   1.000
_cell.angle_alpha   90.00
_cell.angle_beta   90.00
_cell.angle_gamma   90.00
#
_symmetry.space_group_name_H-M   'P 1'
#
loop_
_entity.id
_entity.type
_entity.pdbx_description
1 polymer ?
#
loop_
_entity_poly.entity_id
_entity_poly.type
_entity_poly.pdbx_seq_one_letter_code
_entity_poly.pdbx_strand_id
1 'polypeptide(L)'
;SFNLGERDVVFHLFHRGSPQVSEPLLLSVNSIMTSSFSLARRTIFTIHNHGETVAGNFNAFVIPAHLAAEDVNVIAVDWSPGSKLYTEG
;
A
#
# COMPACT_ATOMS: atom_id res chain seq x y z
N SER A 1 -21.62 3.55 -14.29
CA SER A 1 -20.61 2.82 -13.50
C SER A 1 -19.49 3.79 -13.14
N PHE A 2 -18.93 3.69 -11.94
CA PHE A 2 -17.72 4.42 -11.59
C PHE A 2 -16.54 3.49 -11.92
N ASN A 3 -15.84 3.76 -13.01
CA ASN A 3 -14.60 3.04 -13.30
C ASN A 3 -13.49 3.73 -12.51
N LEU A 4 -12.72 2.98 -11.73
CA LEU A 4 -11.52 3.51 -11.09
C LEU A 4 -10.53 3.93 -12.18
N GLY A 5 -10.08 5.18 -12.13
CA GLY A 5 -8.93 5.63 -12.90
C GLY A 5 -7.63 5.30 -12.17
N GLU A 6 -6.50 5.35 -12.89
CA GLU A 6 -5.16 5.15 -12.30
C GLU A 6 -4.86 6.10 -11.13
N ARG A 7 -5.54 7.26 -11.06
CA ARG A 7 -5.39 8.25 -9.99
C ARG A 7 -6.19 7.94 -8.72
N ASP A 8 -7.07 6.94 -8.77
CA ASP A 8 -7.91 6.55 -7.64
C ASP A 8 -7.29 5.43 -6.79
N VAL A 9 -6.07 5.01 -7.15
CA VAL A 9 -5.26 4.03 -6.42
C VAL A 9 -3.95 4.68 -5.99
N VAL A 10 -3.62 4.57 -4.71
CA VAL A 10 -2.35 5.08 -4.16
C VAL A 10 -1.51 3.91 -3.63
N PHE A 11 -0.23 3.89 -3.98
CA PHE A 11 0.72 2.90 -3.47
C PHE A 11 1.54 3.51 -2.33
N HIS A 12 1.45 2.93 -1.15
CA HIS A 12 2.14 3.38 0.05
C HIS A 12 3.28 2.42 0.38
N LEU A 13 4.53 2.87 0.21
CA LEU A 13 5.70 2.10 0.61
C LEU A 13 6.00 2.30 2.10
N PHE A 14 6.22 1.19 2.79
CA PHE A 14 6.75 1.13 4.16
C PHE A 14 7.96 0.19 4.20
N HIS A 15 8.85 0.46 5.14
CA HIS A 15 10.00 -0.38 5.44
C HIS A 15 10.34 -0.30 6.93
N ARG A 16 11.18 -1.23 7.43
CA ARG A 16 11.47 -1.38 8.87
C ARG A 16 12.04 -0.12 9.53
N GLY A 17 12.80 0.69 8.78
CA GLY A 17 13.41 1.93 9.27
C GLY A 17 12.42 3.08 9.46
N SER A 18 11.26 3.03 8.82
CA SER A 18 10.19 4.03 8.92
C SER A 18 8.81 3.36 8.92
N PRO A 19 8.50 2.52 9.90
CA PRO A 19 7.37 1.59 9.82
C PRO A 19 5.99 2.27 9.97
N GLN A 20 5.96 3.55 10.36
CA GLN A 20 4.74 4.33 10.58
C GLN A 20 4.56 5.45 9.55
N VAL A 21 5.55 5.67 8.67
CA VAL A 21 5.50 6.74 7.68
C VAL A 21 5.43 6.13 6.29
N SER A 22 4.34 6.44 5.60
CA SER A 22 4.17 6.06 4.20
C SER A 22 5.06 6.93 3.30
N GLU A 23 5.72 6.30 2.34
CA GLU A 23 6.29 6.94 1.15
C GLU A 23 5.38 6.67 -0.06
N PRO A 24 4.65 7.68 -0.59
CA PRO A 24 3.82 7.48 -1.76
C PRO A 24 4.65 7.15 -3.01
N LEU A 25 4.27 6.09 -3.73
CA LEU A 25 4.87 5.73 -5.02
C LEU A 25 3.96 6.16 -6.17
N LEU A 26 4.53 6.89 -7.12
CA LEU A 26 3.90 7.17 -8.41
C LEU A 26 4.16 6.03 -9.39
N LEU A 27 3.29 5.87 -10.40
CA LEU A 27 3.43 4.89 -11.49
C LEU A 27 4.56 5.26 -12.47
N SER A 28 5.78 5.35 -11.96
CA SER A 28 6.98 5.66 -12.74
C SER A 28 8.21 4.99 -12.14
N VAL A 29 9.14 4.58 -13.01
CA VAL A 29 10.44 4.02 -12.60
C VAL A 29 11.20 5.00 -11.70
N ASN A 30 11.17 6.29 -12.05
CA ASN A 30 11.85 7.32 -11.27
C ASN A 30 11.37 7.35 -9.81
N SER A 31 10.04 7.28 -9.58
CA SER A 31 9.49 7.27 -8.22
C SER A 31 9.99 6.10 -7.38
N ILE A 32 10.17 4.92 -7.99
CA ILE A 32 10.72 3.75 -7.28
C ILE A 32 12.20 3.98 -6.97
N MET A 33 12.98 4.43 -7.96
CA MET A 33 14.42 4.64 -7.82
C MET A 33 14.80 5.74 -6.82
N THR A 34 13.92 6.73 -6.60
CA THR A 34 14.15 7.80 -5.62
C THR A 34 13.52 7.55 -4.25
N SER A 35 12.80 6.44 -4.07
CA SER A 35 12.19 6.06 -2.79
C SER A 35 13.15 5.24 -1.91
N SER A 36 12.70 4.86 -0.72
CA SER A 36 13.38 3.89 0.15
C SER A 36 13.31 2.43 -0.33
N PHE A 37 12.69 2.17 -1.48
CA PHE A 37 12.54 0.83 -2.04
C PHE A 37 13.91 0.18 -2.29
N SER A 38 14.07 -1.08 -1.88
CA SER A 38 15.31 -1.83 -2.10
C SER A 38 15.06 -3.09 -2.92
N LEU A 39 15.82 -3.22 -4.01
CA LEU A 39 15.84 -4.44 -4.84
C LEU A 39 16.38 -5.68 -4.10
N ALA A 40 17.10 -5.48 -2.99
CA ALA A 40 17.63 -6.57 -2.17
C ALA A 40 16.62 -7.11 -1.15
N ARG A 41 15.48 -6.44 -0.97
CA ARG A 41 14.43 -6.82 -0.02
C ARG A 41 13.27 -7.49 -0.75
N ARG A 42 12.68 -8.50 -0.12
CA ARG A 42 11.41 -9.08 -0.60
C ARG A 42 10.33 -8.00 -0.59
N THR A 43 9.48 -8.00 -1.61
CA THR A 43 8.34 -7.08 -1.72
C THR A 43 7.05 -7.80 -1.36
N ILE A 44 6.26 -7.18 -0.50
CA ILE A 44 4.96 -7.67 -0.05
C ILE A 44 3.91 -6.63 -0.39
N PHE A 45 2.87 -7.03 -1.12
CA PHE A 45 1.71 -6.18 -1.37
C PHE A 45 0.60 -6.48 -0.38
N THR A 46 -0.01 -5.42 0.17
CA THR A 46 -1.19 -5.52 1.03
C THR A 46 -2.32 -4.71 0.41
N ILE A 47 -3.55 -5.22 0.43
CA ILE A 47 -4.72 -4.60 -0.18
C ILE A 47 -5.83 -4.68 0.85
N HIS A 48 -6.39 -3.54 1.26
CA HIS A 48 -7.44 -3.48 2.27
C HIS A 48 -8.81 -3.91 1.70
N ASN A 49 -9.77 -4.20 2.59
CA ASN A 49 -11.09 -4.69 2.19
C ASN A 49 -12.02 -3.56 1.71
N HIS A 50 -13.21 -3.98 1.25
CA HIS A 50 -14.34 -3.09 0.94
C HIS A 50 -14.65 -2.13 2.10
N GLY A 51 -14.89 -0.85 1.77
CA GLY A 51 -15.24 0.18 2.74
C GLY A 51 -14.12 0.64 3.69
N GLU A 52 -12.94 0.00 3.63
CA GLU A 52 -11.78 0.39 4.43
C GLU A 52 -10.88 1.41 3.71
N THR A 53 -9.82 1.84 4.39
CA THR A 53 -8.74 2.63 3.80
C THR A 53 -7.39 1.97 4.01
N VAL A 54 -6.31 2.58 3.50
CA VAL A 54 -4.95 2.08 3.74
C VAL A 54 -4.60 1.93 5.23
N ALA A 55 -5.23 2.71 6.11
CA ALA A 55 -5.07 2.63 7.56
C ALA A 55 -6.14 1.76 8.25
N GLY A 56 -6.98 1.06 7.47
CA GLY A 56 -8.01 0.16 7.96
C GLY A 56 -7.45 -1.03 8.76
N ASN A 57 -8.35 -1.79 9.40
CA ASN A 57 -7.98 -2.82 10.38
C ASN A 57 -6.99 -3.83 9.81
N PHE A 58 -7.17 -4.27 8.56
CA PHE A 58 -6.26 -5.23 7.93
C PHE A 58 -4.81 -4.74 7.93
N ASN A 59 -4.56 -3.55 7.39
CA ASN A 59 -3.22 -2.99 7.28
C ASN A 59 -2.64 -2.57 8.64
N ALA A 60 -3.48 -2.19 9.60
CA ALA A 60 -3.07 -1.85 10.96
C ALA A 60 -2.36 -3.02 11.68
N PHE A 61 -2.62 -4.26 11.29
CA PHE A 61 -1.94 -5.44 11.87
C PHE A 61 -0.92 -6.06 10.91
N VAL A 62 -1.24 -6.19 9.63
CA VAL A 62 -0.39 -6.92 8.67
C VAL A 62 0.89 -6.17 8.33
N ILE A 63 0.83 -4.84 8.17
CA ILE A 63 2.02 -4.05 7.85
C ILE A 63 3.04 -4.12 9.01
N PRO A 64 2.68 -3.82 10.28
CA PRO A 64 3.63 -3.94 11.38
C PRO A 64 4.16 -5.36 11.58
N ALA A 65 3.33 -6.39 11.39
CA ALA A 65 3.76 -7.77 11.54
C ALA A 65 4.89 -8.14 10.56
N HIS A 66 4.75 -7.78 9.28
CA HIS A 66 5.81 -8.02 8.28
C HIS A 66 7.08 -7.23 8.60
N LEU A 67 6.95 -5.95 8.95
CA LEU A 67 8.10 -5.09 9.25
C LEU A 67 8.84 -5.51 10.53
N ALA A 68 8.13 -6.09 11.50
CA ALA A 68 8.73 -6.68 12.70
C ALA A 68 9.47 -7.99 12.39
N ALA A 69 8.87 -8.85 11.56
CA ALA A 69 9.42 -10.17 11.25
C ALA A 69 10.67 -10.11 10.35
N GLU A 70 10.66 -9.29 9.30
CA GLU A 70 11.70 -9.31 8.25
C GLU A 70 12.06 -7.90 7.74
N ASP A 71 13.21 -7.74 7.07
CA ASP A 71 13.55 -6.49 6.37
C ASP A 71 13.01 -6.54 4.94
N VAL A 72 11.81 -6.01 4.75
CA VAL A 72 11.01 -6.12 3.52
C VAL A 72 10.53 -4.75 3.04
N ASN A 73 10.20 -4.65 1.75
CA ASN A 73 9.39 -3.56 1.23
C ASN A 73 7.91 -3.97 1.40
N VAL A 74 7.12 -3.22 2.14
CA VAL A 74 5.66 -3.42 2.18
C VAL A 74 5.01 -2.32 1.36
N ILE A 75 4.27 -2.68 0.31
CA ILE A 75 3.52 -1.76 -0.53
C ILE A 75 2.03 -1.95 -0.23
N ALA A 76 1.43 -1.02 0.50
CA ALA A 76 0.00 -1.02 0.77
C ALA A 76 -0.74 -0.28 -0.34
N VAL A 77 -1.72 -0.96 -0.94
CA VAL A 77 -2.54 -0.43 -2.03
C VAL A 77 -3.80 0.18 -1.43
N ASP A 78 -3.92 1.50 -1.54
CA ASP A 78 -5.12 2.24 -1.19
C ASP A 78 -6.02 2.35 -2.41
N TRP A 79 -7.21 1.74 -2.34
CA TRP A 79 -8.25 1.86 -3.36
C TRP A 79 -9.56 2.39 -2.75
N SER A 80 -9.45 3.12 -1.63
CA SER A 80 -10.57 3.67 -0.84
C SER A 80 -11.66 4.33 -1.69
N PRO A 81 -11.35 5.15 -2.73
CA PRO A 81 -12.38 5.80 -3.54
C PRO A 81 -13.33 4.80 -4.21
N GLY A 82 -12.80 3.68 -4.70
CA GLY A 82 -13.61 2.61 -5.31
C GLY A 82 -14.21 1.64 -4.30
N SER A 83 -13.53 1.45 -3.16
CA SER A 83 -13.95 0.48 -2.14
C SER A 83 -15.30 0.79 -1.52
N LYS A 84 -15.79 2.03 -1.58
CA LYS A 84 -17.07 2.42 -0.99
C LYS A 84 -18.28 2.24 -1.91
N LEU A 85 -18.03 1.99 -3.21
CA LEU A 85 -19.07 1.95 -4.25
C LEU A 85 -19.46 0.52 -4.65
N TYR A 86 -18.75 -0.48 -4.15
CA TYR A 86 -19.03 -1.89 -4.46
C TYR A 86 -20.11 -2.44 -3.53
N THR A 87 -21.38 -2.26 -3.88
CA THR A 87 -22.43 -3.13 -3.32
C THR A 87 -22.41 -4.42 -4.13
N GLU A 88 -22.18 -5.57 -3.48
CA GLU A 88 -22.42 -6.86 -4.13
C GLU A 88 -23.83 -6.85 -4.73
N GLY A 89 -23.94 -7.28 -5.98
CA GLY A 89 -25.22 -7.47 -6.69
C GLY A 89 -25.70 -8.90 -6.56
#